data_AF-A0A6S7HW46-F1
#
_entry.id   AF-A0A6S7HW46-F1
#
_cell.length_a   1.000
_cell.length_b   1.000
_cell.length_c   1.000
_cell.angle_alpha   90.00
_cell.angle_beta   90.00
_cell.angle_gamma   90.00
#
_symmetry.space_group_name_H-M   'P 1'
#
loop_
_entity.id
_entity.type
_entity.pdbx_description
1 polymer ?
#
loop_
_entity_poly.entity_id
_entity_poly.type
_entity_poly.pdbx_seq_one_letter_code
_entity_poly.pdbx_strand_id
1 'polypeptide(L)'
;MSSWITGFTAEVLVTILTEGVYDPATESCKHIVVQNTISTICLSTGLFLLQSVITLTLFTLAYIDVFRGIKASLRFAVSARAEHVNGIKRLKKVTKVTKVAAITTFVLAVCWLPCSVSFYYSLLVYEPFNDLHNLFVVYIGLLAFANSCINPFVYVFSNPELRNALRDIFC
;
A
#
# COMPACT_ATOMS: atom_id res chain seq x y z
N MET A 1 -3.27 -14.86 -10.64
CA MET A 1 -1.99 -14.87 -11.40
C MET A 1 -1.72 -13.54 -12.09
N SER A 2 -2.68 -12.93 -12.79
CA SER A 2 -2.48 -11.64 -13.49
C SER A 2 -1.93 -10.51 -12.61
N SER A 3 -2.43 -10.33 -11.38
CA SER A 3 -1.95 -9.28 -10.46
C SER A 3 -0.51 -9.44 -10.00
N TRP A 4 -0.03 -10.67 -9.83
CA TRP A 4 1.38 -10.94 -9.49
C TRP A 4 2.29 -10.67 -10.67
N ILE A 5 1.88 -11.04 -11.89
CA ILE A 5 2.65 -10.79 -13.10
C ILE A 5 2.82 -9.29 -13.33
N THR A 6 1.76 -8.49 -13.18
CA THR A 6 1.82 -7.03 -13.33
C THR A 6 2.70 -6.35 -12.29
N GLY A 7 2.68 -6.81 -11.04
CA GLY A 7 3.59 -6.29 -10.00
C GLY A 7 5.04 -6.66 -10.27
N PHE A 8 5.30 -7.91 -10.67
CA PHE A 8 6.64 -8.39 -10.96
C PHE A 8 7.26 -7.70 -12.18
N THR A 9 6.49 -7.46 -13.25
CA THR A 9 7.01 -6.81 -14.46
C THR A 9 7.36 -5.35 -14.26
N ALA A 10 6.64 -4.61 -13.40
CA ALA A 10 6.96 -3.22 -13.09
C ALA A 10 8.26 -3.09 -12.27
N GLU A 11 8.46 -3.98 -11.30
CA GLU A 11 9.63 -3.98 -10.39
C GLU A 11 10.89 -4.57 -11.04
N VAL A 12 10.73 -5.57 -11.91
CA VAL A 12 11.86 -6.23 -12.61
C VAL A 12 12.64 -5.25 -13.49
N LEU A 13 11.96 -4.33 -14.18
CA LEU A 13 12.64 -3.37 -15.05
C LEU A 13 13.59 -2.46 -14.25
N VAL A 14 13.18 -2.03 -13.06
CA VAL A 14 13.99 -1.20 -12.16
C VAL A 14 15.09 -2.03 -11.49
N THR A 15 14.78 -3.29 -11.13
CA THR A 15 15.74 -4.22 -10.52
C THR A 15 16.86 -4.60 -11.50
N ILE A 16 16.58 -4.76 -12.79
CA ILE A 16 17.63 -5.06 -13.80
C ILE A 16 18.60 -3.88 -13.98
N LEU A 17 18.13 -2.65 -13.75
CA LEU A 17 18.94 -1.44 -13.91
C LEU A 17 19.73 -1.06 -12.66
N THR A 18 19.52 -1.78 -11.54
CA THR A 18 20.16 -1.51 -10.25
C THR A 18 20.84 -2.76 -9.68
N GLU A 19 22.07 -2.62 -9.19
CA GLU A 19 22.79 -3.70 -8.52
C GLU A 19 22.97 -3.38 -7.03
N GLY A 20 22.76 -4.38 -6.17
CA GLY A 20 23.08 -4.27 -4.75
C GLY A 20 24.55 -4.58 -4.51
N VAL A 21 25.32 -3.59 -4.06
CA VAL A 21 26.73 -3.74 -3.69
C VAL A 21 26.88 -3.59 -2.18
N TYR A 22 27.53 -4.58 -1.57
CA TYR A 22 27.86 -4.55 -0.15
C TYR A 22 29.09 -3.66 0.08
N ASP A 23 28.95 -2.68 0.96
CA ASP A 23 30.04 -1.80 1.41
C ASP A 23 30.55 -2.29 2.78
N PRO A 24 31.75 -2.92 2.83
CA PRO A 24 32.31 -3.43 4.07
C PRO A 24 32.76 -2.33 5.03
N ALA A 25 32.96 -1.09 4.58
CA ALA A 25 33.37 0.02 5.45
C ALA A 25 32.21 0.54 6.30
N THR A 26 30.98 0.50 5.77
CA THR A 26 29.76 0.96 6.45
C THR A 26 28.82 -0.19 6.85
N GLU A 27 29.25 -1.44 6.66
CA GLU A 27 28.47 -2.66 6.89
C GLU A 27 27.06 -2.62 6.26
N SER A 28 26.93 -1.96 5.12
CA SER A 28 25.64 -1.63 4.51
C SER A 28 25.53 -2.10 3.06
N CYS A 29 24.34 -2.49 2.62
CA CYS A 29 24.05 -2.74 1.22
C CYS A 29 23.58 -1.46 0.53
N LYS A 30 24.23 -1.08 -0.58
CA LYS A 30 23.89 0.10 -1.39
C LYS A 30 23.42 -0.35 -2.77
N HIS A 31 22.38 0.30 -3.28
CA HIS A 31 21.95 0.10 -4.66
C HIS A 31 22.68 1.08 -5.58
N ILE A 32 23.43 0.55 -6.55
CA ILE A 32 24.11 1.33 -7.59
C ILE A 32 23.40 1.15 -8.93
N VAL A 33 23.51 2.14 -9.81
CA VAL A 33 22.94 2.08 -11.16
C VAL A 33 23.98 1.50 -12.12
N VAL A 34 23.63 0.44 -12.84
CA VAL A 34 24.55 -0.27 -13.76
C VAL A 34 24.75 0.51 -15.06
N GLN A 35 23.74 1.26 -15.52
CA GLN A 35 23.76 1.97 -16.80
C GLN A 35 23.03 3.33 -16.75
N ASN A 36 23.60 4.36 -17.39
CA ASN A 36 23.06 5.71 -17.58
C ASN A 36 22.13 6.22 -16.46
N THR A 37 22.72 6.73 -15.38
CA THR A 37 22.02 7.19 -14.16
C THR A 37 20.78 8.04 -14.44
N ILE A 38 20.88 9.01 -15.35
CA ILE A 38 19.77 9.93 -15.66
C ILE A 38 18.58 9.20 -16.28
N SER A 39 18.82 8.35 -17.29
CA SER A 39 17.77 7.60 -17.97
C SER A 39 17.06 6.62 -17.03
N THR A 40 17.82 5.93 -16.18
CA THR A 40 17.27 5.00 -15.18
C THR A 40 16.40 5.74 -14.16
N ILE A 41 16.87 6.87 -13.63
CA ILE A 41 16.08 7.67 -12.68
C ILE A 41 14.80 8.20 -13.32
N CYS A 42 14.88 8.74 -14.54
CA CYS A 42 13.70 9.25 -15.25
C CYS A 42 12.67 8.15 -15.53
N LEU A 43 13.13 6.97 -15.99
CA LEU A 43 12.27 5.83 -16.29
C LEU A 43 11.62 5.29 -15.01
N SER A 44 12.39 5.05 -13.95
CA SER A 44 11.88 4.56 -12.67
C SER A 44 10.90 5.56 -12.04
N THR A 45 11.19 6.86 -12.09
CA THR A 45 10.29 7.91 -11.57
C THR A 45 8.99 7.97 -12.37
N GLY A 46 9.09 7.93 -13.71
CA GLY A 46 7.92 7.95 -14.59
C GLY A 46 7.00 6.74 -14.38
N LEU A 47 7.58 5.53 -14.28
CA LEU A 47 6.84 4.30 -14.02
C LEU A 47 6.17 4.31 -12.65
N PHE A 48 6.87 4.75 -11.60
CA PHE A 48 6.31 4.85 -10.26
C PHE A 48 5.15 5.85 -10.19
N LEU A 49 5.29 7.03 -10.79
CA LEU A 49 4.22 8.02 -10.84
C LEU A 49 3.01 7.51 -11.63
N LEU A 50 3.24 6.89 -12.79
CA LEU A 50 2.19 6.31 -13.61
C LEU A 50 1.41 5.24 -12.84
N GLN A 51 2.13 4.30 -12.20
CA GLN A 51 1.52 3.24 -11.40
C GLN A 51 0.76 3.82 -10.20
N SER A 52 1.35 4.78 -9.49
CA SER A 52 0.71 5.44 -8.34
C SER A 52 -0.58 6.15 -8.73
N VAL A 53 -0.58 6.91 -9.83
CA VAL A 53 -1.78 7.61 -10.33
C VAL A 53 -2.87 6.63 -10.74
N ILE A 54 -2.53 5.58 -11.48
CA ILE A 54 -3.49 4.56 -11.91
C ILE A 54 -4.10 3.88 -10.68
N THR A 55 -3.27 3.39 -9.76
CA THR A 55 -3.72 2.67 -8.56
C THR A 55 -4.59 3.56 -7.67
N LEU A 56 -4.20 4.81 -7.41
CA LEU A 56 -5.00 5.74 -6.62
C LEU A 56 -6.33 6.08 -7.27
N THR A 57 -6.35 6.27 -8.58
CA THR A 57 -7.59 6.57 -9.32
C THR A 57 -8.55 5.39 -9.24
N LEU A 58 -8.07 4.17 -9.49
CA LEU A 58 -8.90 2.96 -9.42
C LEU A 58 -9.48 2.74 -8.02
N PHE A 59 -8.67 2.86 -6.98
CA PHE A 59 -9.15 2.72 -5.60
C PHE A 59 -10.17 3.80 -5.24
N THR A 60 -9.92 5.05 -5.64
CA THR A 60 -10.84 6.16 -5.38
C THR A 60 -12.20 5.92 -6.05
N LEU A 61 -12.21 5.55 -7.33
CA LEU A 61 -13.45 5.24 -8.06
C LEU A 61 -14.20 4.08 -7.43
N ALA A 62 -13.50 2.99 -7.11
CA ALA A 62 -14.10 1.82 -6.47
C ALA A 62 -14.73 2.16 -5.12
N TYR A 63 -14.05 2.92 -4.26
CA TYR A 63 -14.63 3.33 -2.98
C TYR A 63 -15.83 4.25 -3.15
N ILE A 64 -15.76 5.21 -4.08
CA ILE A 64 -16.89 6.09 -4.40
C ILE A 64 -18.11 5.25 -4.80
N ASP A 65 -17.95 4.27 -5.69
CA ASP A 65 -19.06 3.44 -6.18
C ASP A 65 -19.64 2.54 -5.08
N VAL A 66 -18.78 1.97 -4.23
CA VAL A 66 -19.23 1.21 -3.05
C VAL A 66 -20.01 2.11 -2.09
N PHE A 67 -19.51 3.31 -1.77
CA PHE A 67 -20.21 4.23 -0.87
C PHE A 67 -21.52 4.76 -1.46
N ARG A 68 -21.56 5.02 -2.78
CA ARG A 68 -22.80 5.37 -3.50
C ARG A 68 -23.81 4.24 -3.42
N GLY A 69 -23.39 3.01 -3.69
CA GLY A 69 -24.24 1.82 -3.59
C GLY A 69 -24.81 1.63 -2.18
N ILE A 70 -23.96 1.69 -1.15
CA ILE A 70 -24.39 1.60 0.25
C ILE A 70 -25.40 2.70 0.59
N LYS A 71 -25.15 3.95 0.19
CA LYS A 71 -26.05 5.08 0.47
C LYS A 71 -27.40 4.92 -0.24
N ALA A 72 -27.40 4.45 -1.48
CA ALA A 72 -28.63 4.14 -2.21
C ALA A 72 -29.42 3.04 -1.51
N SER A 73 -28.79 1.90 -1.18
CA SER A 73 -29.43 0.79 -0.48
C SER A 73 -29.97 1.18 0.90
N LEU A 74 -29.27 2.04 1.65
CA LEU A 74 -29.76 2.56 2.93
C LEU A 74 -30.97 3.47 2.76
N ARG A 75 -30.99 4.34 1.75
CA ARG A 75 -32.15 5.19 1.45
C ARG A 75 -33.39 4.35 1.14
N PHE A 76 -33.26 3.36 0.25
CA PHE A 76 -34.35 2.43 -0.08
C PHE A 76 -34.86 1.66 1.14
N ALA A 77 -33.96 1.19 2.00
CA ALA A 77 -34.32 0.44 3.21
C ALA A 77 -35.06 1.29 4.26
N VAL A 78 -34.75 2.59 4.38
CA VAL A 78 -35.45 3.51 5.29
C VAL A 78 -36.86 3.84 4.77
N SER A 79 -37.02 4.01 3.45
CA SER A 79 -38.33 4.26 2.84
C SER A 79 -39.28 3.04 2.90
N ALA A 80 -38.74 1.81 2.92
CA ALA A 80 -39.52 0.57 2.85
C ALA A 80 -40.10 0.09 4.21
N ARG A 81 -39.96 0.85 5.30
CA ARG A 81 -40.52 0.59 6.66
C ARG A 81 -40.29 -0.86 7.18
N ALA A 82 -39.19 -1.02 7.91
CA ALA A 82 -38.95 -2.03 8.96
C ALA A 82 -38.69 -3.52 8.60
N GLU A 83 -38.95 -4.03 7.39
CA GLU A 83 -38.75 -5.48 7.12
C GLU A 83 -37.27 -5.90 6.90
N HIS A 84 -36.36 -4.94 6.73
CA HIS A 84 -34.95 -5.19 6.38
C HIS A 84 -33.93 -4.88 7.50
N VAL A 85 -34.27 -5.08 8.77
CA VAL A 85 -33.33 -4.87 9.91
C VAL A 85 -32.02 -5.64 9.70
N ASN A 86 -32.09 -6.87 9.19
CA ASN A 86 -30.92 -7.68 8.86
C ASN A 86 -30.11 -7.13 7.68
N GLY A 87 -30.77 -6.54 6.67
CA GLY A 87 -30.13 -5.87 5.55
C GLY A 87 -29.37 -4.61 5.98
N ILE A 88 -29.96 -3.81 6.86
CA ILE A 88 -29.32 -2.61 7.43
C ILE A 88 -28.10 -2.98 8.28
N LYS A 89 -28.20 -4.02 9.12
CA LYS A 89 -27.05 -4.53 9.90
C LYS A 89 -25.91 -4.98 8.98
N ARG A 90 -26.21 -5.68 7.89
CA ARG A 90 -25.21 -6.08 6.87
C ARG A 90 -24.55 -4.86 6.22
N LEU A 91 -25.32 -3.87 5.78
CA LEU A 91 -24.80 -2.64 5.16
C LEU A 91 -23.88 -1.86 6.11
N LYS A 92 -24.23 -1.76 7.41
CA LYS A 92 -23.36 -1.14 8.43
C LYS A 92 -22.03 -1.88 8.58
N LYS A 93 -22.06 -3.22 8.58
CA LYS A 93 -20.83 -4.04 8.66
C LYS A 93 -19.94 -3.83 7.43
N VAL A 94 -20.52 -3.86 6.22
CA VAL A 94 -19.80 -3.58 4.97
C VAL A 94 -19.20 -2.17 5.01
N THR A 95 -19.97 -1.16 5.42
CA THR A 95 -19.46 0.22 5.55
C THR A 95 -18.24 0.31 6.46
N LYS A 96 -18.24 -0.38 7.61
CA LYS A 96 -17.10 -0.39 8.53
C LYS A 96 -15.86 -1.02 7.88
N VAL A 97 -16.03 -2.17 7.23
CA VAL A 97 -14.93 -2.87 6.55
C VAL A 97 -14.38 -2.01 5.40
N THR A 98 -15.24 -1.45 4.55
CA THR A 98 -14.84 -0.56 3.45
C THR A 98 -14.14 0.68 3.96
N LYS A 99 -14.59 1.30 5.05
CA LYS A 99 -13.93 2.47 5.65
C LYS A 99 -12.54 2.13 6.16
N VAL A 100 -12.37 0.99 6.84
CA VAL A 100 -11.04 0.53 7.27
C VAL A 100 -10.15 0.30 6.06
N ALA A 101 -10.63 -0.43 5.05
CA ALA A 101 -9.87 -0.67 3.82
C ALA A 101 -9.46 0.64 3.13
N ALA A 102 -10.36 1.63 3.04
CA ALA A 102 -10.06 2.93 2.44
C ALA A 102 -8.99 3.71 3.21
N ILE A 103 -9.06 3.72 4.54
CA ILE A 103 -8.04 4.34 5.39
C ILE A 103 -6.70 3.62 5.21
N THR A 104 -6.69 2.29 5.24
CA THR A 104 -5.47 1.49 5.02
C THR A 104 -4.85 1.78 3.66
N THR A 105 -5.63 1.83 2.59
CA THR A 105 -5.15 2.15 1.24
C THR A 105 -4.57 3.56 1.16
N PHE A 106 -5.20 4.54 1.81
CA PHE A 106 -4.70 5.91 1.84
C PHE A 106 -3.39 6.02 2.62
N VAL A 107 -3.33 5.42 3.81
CA VAL A 107 -2.10 5.35 4.61
C VAL A 107 -0.99 4.69 3.81
N LEU A 108 -1.29 3.60 3.10
CA LEU A 108 -0.33 2.91 2.25
C LEU A 108 0.25 3.84 1.18
N ALA A 109 -0.61 4.57 0.46
CA ALA A 109 -0.16 5.51 -0.57
C ALA A 109 0.74 6.62 0.02
N VAL A 110 0.37 7.18 1.17
CA VAL A 110 1.16 8.22 1.84
C VAL A 110 2.48 7.67 2.39
N CYS A 111 2.53 6.41 2.84
CA CYS A 111 3.75 5.78 3.33
C CYS A 111 4.72 5.39 2.22
N TRP A 112 4.23 5.03 1.04
CA TRP A 112 5.06 4.65 -0.11
C TRP A 112 5.73 5.84 -0.81
N LEU A 113 5.14 7.03 -0.75
CA LEU A 113 5.71 8.25 -1.33
C LEU A 113 7.09 8.60 -0.73
N PRO A 114 7.25 8.69 0.61
CA PRO A 114 8.55 8.87 1.26
C PRO A 114 9.56 7.79 0.88
N CYS A 115 9.15 6.50 0.85
CA CYS A 115 10.03 5.40 0.43
C CYS A 115 10.62 5.64 -0.94
N SER A 116 9.77 6.01 -1.88
CA SER A 116 10.17 6.22 -3.26
C SER A 116 11.10 7.43 -3.36
N VAL A 117 10.76 8.55 -2.71
CA VAL A 117 11.62 9.75 -2.66
C VAL A 117 13.00 9.45 -2.05
N SER A 118 13.04 8.71 -0.93
CA SER A 118 14.30 8.33 -0.27
C SER A 118 15.16 7.41 -1.14
N PHE A 119 14.53 6.48 -1.86
CA PHE A 119 15.21 5.61 -2.80
C PHE A 119 15.82 6.43 -3.95
N TYR A 120 15.07 7.35 -4.56
CA TYR A 120 15.60 8.20 -5.63
C TYR A 120 16.70 9.15 -5.17
N TYR A 121 16.57 9.74 -3.98
CA TYR A 121 17.61 10.58 -3.40
C TYR A 121 18.92 9.80 -3.22
N SER A 122 18.81 8.54 -2.78
CA SER A 122 19.97 7.66 -2.60
C SER A 122 20.64 7.27 -3.92
N LEU A 123 19.93 7.36 -5.06
CA LEU A 123 20.48 7.16 -6.40
C LEU A 123 21.14 8.43 -6.98
N LEU A 124 20.76 9.61 -6.51
CA LEU A 124 21.26 10.91 -6.99
C LEU A 124 22.51 11.39 -6.26
N VAL A 125 22.63 11.07 -4.97
CA VAL A 125 23.73 11.53 -4.12
C VAL A 125 24.78 10.43 -4.01
N TYR A 126 25.95 10.66 -4.64
CA TYR A 126 27.14 9.79 -4.57
C TYR A 126 28.02 10.02 -3.33
N GLU A 127 27.60 10.93 -2.44
CA GLU A 127 28.34 11.33 -1.24
C GLU A 127 27.96 10.45 -0.03
N PRO A 128 28.87 10.25 0.94
CA PRO A 128 28.58 9.47 2.14
C PRO A 128 27.35 10.03 2.86
N PHE A 129 26.37 9.16 3.09
CA PHE A 129 25.13 9.51 3.76
C PHE A 129 25.41 10.05 5.17
N ASN A 130 24.90 11.24 5.46
CA ASN A 130 24.93 11.82 6.81
C ASN A 130 24.03 10.97 7.74
N ASP A 131 24.30 10.92 9.04
CA ASP A 131 23.57 10.06 10.00
C ASP A 131 22.04 10.25 9.96
N LEU A 132 21.60 11.50 9.72
CA LEU A 132 20.19 11.85 9.54
C LEU A 132 19.53 11.16 8.34
N HIS A 133 20.25 11.00 7.23
CA HIS A 133 19.74 10.31 6.05
C HIS A 133 19.60 8.81 6.30
N ASN A 134 20.57 8.20 6.97
CA ASN A 134 20.50 6.78 7.34
C ASN A 134 19.31 6.50 8.26
N LEU A 135 19.08 7.34 9.28
CA LEU A 135 17.90 7.22 10.14
C LEU A 135 16.58 7.37 9.35
N PHE A 136 16.55 8.29 8.39
CA PHE A 136 15.38 8.51 7.55
C PHE A 136 15.08 7.28 6.66
N VAL A 137 16.10 6.70 6.02
CA VAL A 137 15.98 5.47 5.22
C VAL A 137 15.47 4.31 6.05
N VAL A 138 16.02 4.12 7.27
CA VAL A 138 15.59 3.06 8.19
C VAL A 138 14.12 3.24 8.62
N TYR A 139 13.74 4.45 9.01
CA TYR A 139 12.36 4.74 9.41
C TYR A 139 11.37 4.46 8.27
N ILE A 140 11.75 4.84 7.06
CA ILE A 140 11.00 4.60 5.84
C ILE A 140 10.89 3.10 5.54
N GLY A 141 11.97 2.34 5.69
CA GLY A 141 11.95 0.88 5.55
C GLY A 141 10.99 0.23 6.53
N LEU A 142 11.00 0.66 7.80
CA LEU A 142 10.08 0.18 8.83
C LEU A 142 8.61 0.49 8.47
N LEU A 143 8.33 1.68 7.91
CA LEU A 143 7.01 2.03 7.39
C LEU A 143 6.55 1.11 6.26
N ALA A 144 7.46 0.76 5.33
CA ALA A 144 7.16 -0.16 4.25
C ALA A 144 6.83 -1.57 4.77
N PHE A 145 7.58 -2.08 5.76
CA PHE A 145 7.31 -3.38 6.38
C PHE A 145 6.03 -3.39 7.21
N ALA A 146 5.66 -2.26 7.84
CA ALA A 146 4.42 -2.15 8.59
C ALA A 146 3.17 -2.44 7.73
N ASN A 147 3.23 -2.23 6.41
CA ASN A 147 2.17 -2.61 5.47
C ASN A 147 1.81 -4.10 5.58
N SER A 148 2.82 -4.98 5.66
CA SER A 148 2.60 -6.42 5.79
C SER A 148 1.97 -6.81 7.14
N CYS A 149 2.31 -6.07 8.20
CA CYS A 149 1.77 -6.26 9.54
C CYS A 149 0.30 -5.84 9.66
N ILE A 150 -0.20 -4.97 8.77
CA ILE A 150 -1.60 -4.52 8.77
C ILE A 150 -2.54 -5.60 8.21
N ASN A 151 -2.05 -6.46 7.32
CA ASN A 151 -2.86 -7.49 6.64
C ASN A 151 -3.62 -8.43 7.61
N PRO A 152 -3.00 -9.01 8.67
CA PRO A 152 -3.71 -9.79 9.68
C PRO A 152 -4.90 -9.05 10.31
N PHE A 153 -4.74 -7.76 10.64
CA PHE A 153 -5.83 -6.95 11.20
C PHE A 153 -6.97 -6.80 10.20
N VAL A 154 -6.65 -6.51 8.93
CA VAL A 154 -7.65 -6.42 7.87
C VAL A 154 -8.43 -7.73 7.74
N TYR A 155 -7.77 -8.88 7.78
CA TYR A 155 -8.45 -10.18 7.71
C TYR A 155 -9.33 -10.44 8.93
N VAL A 156 -8.85 -10.17 10.14
CA VAL A 156 -9.64 -10.35 11.37
C VAL A 156 -10.87 -9.43 11.39
N PHE A 157 -10.74 -8.20 10.90
CA PHE A 157 -11.86 -7.25 10.84
C PHE A 157 -12.82 -7.51 9.68
N SER A 158 -12.37 -8.15 8.61
CA SER A 158 -13.19 -8.45 7.42
C SER A 158 -13.87 -9.81 7.52
N ASN A 159 -13.19 -10.82 8.07
CA ASN A 159 -13.68 -12.19 8.17
C ASN A 159 -14.34 -12.43 9.55
N PRO A 160 -15.65 -12.74 9.61
CA PRO A 160 -16.33 -13.08 10.86
C PRO A 160 -15.88 -14.43 11.43
N GLU A 161 -15.59 -15.42 10.59
CA GLU A 161 -15.21 -16.78 10.99
C GLU A 161 -13.86 -16.77 11.71
N LEU A 162 -12.89 -16.05 11.13
CA LEU A 162 -11.56 -15.88 11.74
C LEU A 162 -11.64 -15.19 13.12
N ARG A 163 -12.59 -14.26 13.29
CA ARG A 163 -12.79 -13.53 14.54
C ARG A 163 -13.47 -14.38 15.62
N ASN A 164 -14.37 -15.27 15.21
CA ASN A 164 -15.00 -16.23 16.10
C ASN A 164 -13.98 -17.28 16.54
N ALA A 165 -13.20 -17.83 15.60
CA ALA A 165 -12.11 -18.76 15.91
C ALA A 165 -11.06 -18.14 16.86
N LEU A 166 -10.68 -16.87 16.65
CA LEU A 166 -9.81 -16.16 17.59
C LEU A 166 -10.45 -16.00 18.98
N ARG A 167 -11.75 -15.72 19.05
CA ARG A 167 -12.45 -15.66 20.34
C ARG A 167 -12.43 -17.01 21.06
N ASP A 168 -12.69 -18.10 20.36
CA ASP A 168 -12.73 -19.44 20.94
C ASP A 168 -11.34 -19.93 21.42
N ILE A 169 -10.25 -19.34 20.90
CA ILE A 169 -8.88 -19.63 21.35
C ILE A 169 -8.50 -18.82 22.60
N PHE A 170 -8.96 -17.56 22.69
CA PHE A 170 -8.56 -16.62 23.74
C PHE A 170 -9.58 -16.44 24.88
N CYS A 171 -10.80 -16.99 24.75
CA CYS A 171 -11.87 -16.96 25.75
C CYS A 171 -12.40 -18.37 25.98
#